data_AF-A0A3M2A9M1-F1
#
_entry.id   AF-A0A3M2A9M1-F1
#
_cell.length_a   1.000
_cell.length_b   1.000
_cell.length_c   1.000
_cell.angle_alpha   90.00
_cell.angle_beta   90.00
_cell.angle_gamma   90.00
#
_symmetry.space_group_name_H-M   'P 1'
#
loop_
_entity.id
_entity.type
_entity.pdbx_description
1 polymer ?
#
loop_
_entity_poly.entity_id
_entity_poly.type
_entity_poly.pdbx_seq_one_letter_code
_entity_poly.pdbx_strand_id
1 'polypeptide(L)'
;MVTVVAGLLLACNKGDVGAPCNHGQVDPPESKVVTFPALACNELVCVYADEAEPPPDPCATDEDCNAGGVNQVKKFQCVKDEGENQGECQLAIDYVLERSMCSKKCSSDDDCKNQGIKKVTFEGTECREGFACARIQSLGEFCCEKLCVCRDDLTVDTDLDSNCAAGTQEGCCVKNGQPVSPLPEACGVQ
;
A
#
# COMPACT_ATOMS: atom_id res chain seq x y z
N MET A 1 -10.88 -16.66 -51.25
CA MET A 1 -10.60 -17.10 -49.86
C MET A 1 -9.92 -15.93 -49.18
N VAL A 2 -10.58 -15.31 -48.20
CA VAL A 2 -10.03 -14.17 -47.45
C VAL A 2 -9.39 -14.74 -46.19
N THR A 3 -8.06 -14.70 -46.14
CA THR A 3 -7.29 -15.13 -44.97
C THR A 3 -7.30 -14.00 -43.95
N VAL A 4 -8.08 -14.15 -42.88
CA VAL A 4 -8.06 -13.21 -41.74
C VAL A 4 -6.79 -13.49 -40.94
N VAL A 5 -5.82 -12.58 -41.03
CA VAL A 5 -4.65 -12.58 -40.16
C VAL A 5 -5.11 -12.07 -38.80
N ALA A 6 -5.36 -13.00 -37.87
CA ALA A 6 -5.62 -12.68 -36.48
C ALA A 6 -4.35 -12.05 -35.89
N GLY A 7 -4.33 -10.71 -35.79
CA GLY A 7 -3.32 -9.99 -35.04
C GLY A 7 -3.45 -10.36 -33.57
N LEU A 8 -2.48 -11.12 -33.05
CA LEU A 8 -2.26 -11.28 -31.62
C LEU A 8 -2.04 -9.87 -31.04
N LEU A 9 -3.07 -9.33 -30.39
CA LEU A 9 -2.93 -8.21 -29.47
C LEU A 9 -2.00 -8.68 -28.36
N LEU A 10 -0.70 -8.43 -28.50
CA LEU A 10 0.23 -8.46 -27.38
C LEU A 10 -0.21 -7.33 -26.45
N ALA A 11 -1.13 -7.63 -25.52
CA ALA A 11 -1.41 -6.77 -24.39
C ALA A 11 -0.05 -6.47 -23.73
N CYS A 12 0.37 -5.21 -23.82
CA CYS A 12 1.58 -4.74 -23.19
C CYS A 12 1.40 -4.91 -21.68
N ASN A 13 1.92 -6.01 -21.12
CA ASN A 13 2.19 -6.14 -19.69
C ASN A 13 3.32 -5.16 -19.34
N LYS A 14 3.03 -3.86 -19.34
CA LYS A 14 3.82 -2.92 -18.56
C LYS A 14 3.15 -2.91 -17.20
N GLY A 15 3.61 -3.75 -16.28
CA GLY A 15 3.23 -3.45 -14.90
C GLY A 15 3.92 -2.16 -14.49
N ASP A 16 3.23 -1.43 -13.65
CA ASP A 16 3.61 -0.16 -13.06
C ASP A 16 3.74 -0.29 -11.54
N VAL A 17 3.94 -1.51 -11.04
CA VAL A 17 4.13 -1.73 -9.60
C VAL A 17 5.29 -0.88 -9.12
N GLY A 18 5.07 -0.06 -8.10
CA GLY A 18 6.09 0.88 -7.64
C GLY A 18 6.16 2.23 -8.36
N ALA A 19 5.32 2.46 -9.38
CA ALA A 19 5.13 3.79 -9.94
C ALA A 19 4.40 4.67 -8.90
N PRO A 20 4.73 5.97 -8.79
CA PRO A 20 4.08 6.85 -7.83
C PRO A 20 2.60 7.01 -8.16
N CYS A 21 1.76 7.06 -7.13
CA CYS A 21 0.33 7.31 -7.26
C CYS A 21 -0.17 8.22 -6.14
N ASN A 22 -1.37 8.77 -6.33
CA ASN A 22 -2.01 9.64 -5.34
C ASN A 22 -3.38 9.07 -4.99
N HIS A 23 -3.68 9.03 -3.69
CA HIS A 23 -4.94 8.54 -3.13
C HIS A 23 -6.11 9.54 -3.27
N GLY A 24 -5.85 10.75 -3.78
CA GLY A 24 -6.83 11.83 -3.95
C GLY A 24 -7.21 12.53 -2.64
N GLN A 25 -6.45 12.29 -1.57
CA GLN A 25 -6.66 12.87 -0.25
C GLN A 25 -5.73 14.07 -0.05
N VAL A 26 -6.22 15.09 0.66
CA VAL A 26 -5.42 16.27 1.06
C VAL A 26 -4.78 16.09 2.43
N ASP A 27 -5.36 15.20 3.24
CA ASP A 27 -4.89 14.87 4.58
C ASP A 27 -4.13 13.52 4.53
N PRO A 28 -3.05 13.38 5.31
CA PRO A 28 -2.34 12.11 5.44
C PRO A 28 -3.24 11.07 6.11
N PRO A 29 -3.17 9.80 5.70
CA PRO A 29 -3.95 8.76 6.34
C PRO A 29 -3.37 8.39 7.71
N GLU A 30 -4.25 8.02 8.64
CA GLU A 30 -3.87 7.55 9.98
C GLU A 30 -3.35 6.10 9.99
N SER A 31 -3.47 5.38 8.87
CA SER A 31 -3.09 3.98 8.73
C SER A 31 -2.78 3.62 7.28
N LYS A 32 -2.45 2.35 7.02
CA LYS A 32 -2.27 1.80 5.67
C LYS A 32 -3.52 2.05 4.81
N VAL A 33 -3.32 2.44 3.55
CA VAL A 33 -4.41 2.75 2.62
C VAL A 33 -4.26 2.00 1.31
N VAL A 34 -5.36 1.44 0.83
CA VAL A 34 -5.51 0.98 -0.54
C VAL A 34 -6.64 1.77 -1.18
N THR A 35 -6.36 2.41 -2.31
CA THR A 35 -7.36 3.16 -3.08
C THR A 35 -7.60 2.47 -4.41
N PHE A 36 -8.88 2.30 -4.73
CA PHE A 36 -9.39 1.81 -6.00
C PHE A 36 -10.71 2.52 -6.33
N PRO A 37 -10.94 2.95 -7.58
CA PRO A 37 -10.00 2.89 -8.71
C PRO A 37 -8.98 4.06 -8.67
N ALA A 38 -7.70 3.75 -8.74
CA ALA A 38 -6.60 4.68 -8.92
C ALA A 38 -6.22 4.78 -10.41
N LEU A 39 -6.80 5.74 -11.13
CA LEU A 39 -6.67 5.85 -12.59
C LEU A 39 -5.23 6.06 -13.10
N ALA A 40 -4.32 6.47 -12.21
CA ALA A 40 -2.89 6.57 -12.51
C ALA A 40 -2.21 5.19 -12.64
N CYS A 41 -2.84 4.14 -12.10
CA CYS A 41 -2.29 2.80 -12.04
C CYS A 41 -2.93 1.87 -13.08
N ASN A 42 -2.16 0.96 -13.69
CA ASN A 42 -2.65 0.05 -14.72
C ASN A 42 -3.69 -0.94 -14.18
N GLU A 43 -3.46 -1.47 -12.98
CA GLU A 43 -4.41 -2.33 -12.26
C GLU A 43 -5.38 -1.53 -11.39
N LEU A 44 -5.33 -0.19 -11.50
CA LEU A 44 -6.18 0.75 -10.75
C LEU A 44 -6.02 0.66 -9.22
N VAL A 45 -4.93 0.10 -8.71
CA VAL A 45 -4.68 -0.01 -7.26
C VAL A 45 -3.52 0.90 -6.88
N CYS A 46 -3.77 1.82 -5.94
CA CYS A 46 -2.74 2.65 -5.30
C CYS A 46 -2.62 2.27 -3.83
N VAL A 47 -1.39 2.08 -3.34
CA VAL A 47 -1.10 1.58 -2.00
C VAL A 47 -0.14 2.50 -1.26
N TYR A 48 -0.52 2.85 -0.03
CA TYR A 48 0.38 3.32 1.02
C TYR A 48 0.38 2.26 2.13
N ALA A 49 1.54 1.63 2.37
CA ALA A 49 1.64 0.45 3.24
C ALA A 49 2.44 0.65 4.52
N ASP A 50 3.00 1.84 4.72
CA ASP A 50 3.81 2.13 5.89
C ASP A 50 2.92 2.36 7.12
N GLU A 51 3.38 1.86 8.26
CA GLU A 51 2.79 2.11 9.58
C GLU A 51 3.67 3.09 10.33
N ALA A 52 3.18 4.32 10.44
CA ALA A 52 3.87 5.42 11.06
C ALA A 52 3.06 5.95 12.24
N GLU A 53 3.57 5.83 13.45
CA GLU A 53 2.99 6.53 14.59
C GLU A 53 3.80 7.81 14.84
N PRO A 54 3.18 9.00 14.73
CA PRO A 54 3.85 10.25 15.06
C PRO A 54 4.29 10.28 16.53
N PRO A 55 5.41 10.94 16.85
CA PRO A 55 5.78 11.16 18.24
C PRO A 55 4.66 11.90 19.00
N PRO A 56 4.35 11.49 20.24
CA PRO A 56 3.28 12.11 21.02
C PRO A 56 3.70 13.46 21.64
N ASP A 57 4.99 13.81 21.62
CA ASP A 57 5.50 15.03 22.22
C ASP A 57 5.17 16.27 21.35
N PRO A 58 4.87 17.43 21.97
CA PRO A 58 4.66 18.68 21.24
C PRO A 58 5.90 19.09 20.45
N CYS A 59 5.68 19.70 19.29
CA CYS A 59 6.76 20.14 18.39
C CYS A 59 6.78 21.65 18.20
N ALA A 60 7.95 22.20 17.90
CA ALA A 60 8.09 23.57 17.39
C ALA A 60 8.49 23.59 15.91
N THR A 61 9.11 22.52 15.42
CA THR A 61 9.67 22.36 14.08
C THR A 61 9.51 20.93 13.60
N ASP A 62 9.62 20.71 12.29
CA ASP A 62 9.62 19.35 11.73
C ASP A 62 10.79 18.53 12.25
N GLU A 63 11.92 19.17 12.58
CA GLU A 63 13.07 18.52 13.19
C GLU A 63 12.73 17.88 14.54
N ASP A 64 11.83 18.50 15.33
CA ASP A 64 11.39 17.93 16.61
C ASP A 64 10.61 16.61 16.37
N CYS A 65 9.77 16.57 15.34
CA CYS A 65 8.97 15.39 14.98
C CYS A 65 9.77 14.25 14.35
N ASN A 66 10.97 14.55 13.84
CA ASN A 66 11.82 13.56 13.18
C ASN A 66 13.10 13.26 13.97
N ALA A 67 13.16 13.71 15.24
CA ALA A 67 14.26 13.43 16.15
C ALA A 67 14.34 11.91 16.43
N GLY A 68 15.32 11.23 15.83
CA GLY A 68 15.49 9.78 15.92
C GLY A 68 15.11 9.00 14.66
N GLY A 69 14.73 9.69 13.57
CA GLY A 69 14.45 9.06 12.29
C GLY A 69 15.64 8.25 11.75
N VAL A 70 15.36 7.00 11.36
CA VAL A 70 16.35 6.14 10.69
C VAL A 70 16.61 6.69 9.29
N ASN A 71 17.88 6.82 8.91
CA ASN A 71 18.31 7.30 7.58
C ASN A 71 17.88 8.74 7.20
N GLN A 72 17.56 9.61 8.17
CA GLN A 72 17.16 11.02 7.92
C GLN A 72 15.92 11.19 7.05
N VAL A 73 15.07 10.17 6.98
CA VAL A 73 13.78 10.26 6.27
C VAL A 73 12.88 11.22 7.05
N LYS A 74 12.40 12.27 6.38
CA LYS A 74 11.44 13.24 6.95
C LYS A 74 10.03 12.69 6.82
N LYS A 75 9.60 11.94 7.82
CA LYS A 75 8.31 11.23 7.86
C LYS A 75 7.18 12.12 8.38
N PHE A 76 7.49 12.98 9.34
CA PHE A 76 6.51 13.76 10.09
C PHE A 76 6.69 15.26 9.86
N GLN A 77 5.61 16.01 10.04
CA GLN A 77 5.58 17.47 10.02
C GLN A 77 4.98 18.00 11.32
N CYS A 78 5.42 19.19 11.74
CA CYS A 78 4.88 19.87 12.90
C CYS A 78 3.70 20.77 12.50
N VAL A 79 2.49 20.40 12.89
CA VAL A 79 1.27 21.15 12.57
C VAL A 79 0.86 21.99 13.77
N LYS A 80 0.68 23.30 13.56
CA LYS A 80 0.32 24.27 14.60
C LYS A 80 -1.02 24.93 14.29
N ASP A 81 -1.81 25.14 15.33
CA ASP A 81 -2.97 26.02 15.25
C ASP A 81 -2.55 27.49 15.21
N GLU A 82 -3.39 28.34 14.63
CA GLU A 82 -3.13 29.76 14.53
C GLU A 82 -2.95 30.39 15.91
N GLY A 83 -1.77 30.95 16.17
CA GLY A 83 -1.43 31.64 17.42
C GLY A 83 -0.74 30.78 18.47
N GLU A 84 -0.57 29.48 18.22
CA GLU A 84 0.17 28.58 19.12
C GLU A 84 1.67 28.56 18.80
N ASN A 85 2.49 28.40 19.84
CA ASN A 85 3.94 28.29 19.70
C ASN A 85 4.41 26.83 19.56
N GLN A 86 3.54 25.89 19.93
CA GLN A 86 3.75 24.45 19.84
C GLN A 86 2.68 23.84 18.95
N GLY A 87 3.02 22.72 18.32
CA GLY A 87 2.14 21.96 17.47
C GLY A 87 2.16 20.48 17.82
N GLU A 88 1.47 19.71 16.99
CA GLU A 88 1.40 18.27 17.06
C GLU A 88 2.15 17.67 15.86
N CYS A 89 2.89 16.60 16.12
CA CYS A 89 3.52 15.84 15.05
C CYS A 89 2.45 15.04 14.30
N GLN A 90 2.40 15.24 12.99
CA GLN A 90 1.52 14.49 12.10
C GLN A 90 2.33 13.89 10.97
N LEU A 91 1.83 12.81 10.38
CA LEU A 91 2.43 12.23 9.17
C LEU A 91 2.45 13.28 8.05
N ALA A 92 3.58 13.45 7.37
CA ALA A 92 3.67 14.42 6.28
C ALA A 92 2.98 13.89 5.02
N ILE A 93 2.15 14.71 4.37
CA ILE A 93 1.47 14.30 3.13
C ILE A 93 2.47 14.02 2.00
N ASP A 94 3.57 14.79 1.92
CA ASP A 94 4.62 14.58 0.92
C ASP A 94 5.28 13.20 1.11
N TYR A 95 5.52 12.79 2.36
CA TYR A 95 6.03 11.45 2.66
C TYR A 95 5.05 10.36 2.21
N VAL A 96 3.75 10.54 2.47
CA VAL A 96 2.71 9.61 2.01
C VAL A 96 2.75 9.48 0.50
N LEU A 97 2.81 10.60 -0.23
CA LEU A 97 2.85 10.61 -1.69
C LEU A 97 4.11 9.95 -2.26
N GLU A 98 5.27 10.16 -1.65
CA GLU A 98 6.53 9.52 -2.03
C GLU A 98 6.50 7.99 -1.82
N ARG A 99 5.80 7.53 -0.78
CA ARG A 99 5.63 6.11 -0.45
C ARG A 99 4.39 5.48 -1.09
N SER A 100 3.53 6.26 -1.72
CA SER A 100 2.31 5.78 -2.37
C SER A 100 2.63 5.22 -3.75
N MET A 101 2.38 3.93 -3.93
CA MET A 101 2.80 3.20 -5.12
C MET A 101 1.66 2.43 -5.77
N CYS A 102 1.64 2.43 -7.09
CA CYS A 102 0.80 1.55 -7.86
C CYS A 102 1.13 0.10 -7.49
N SER A 103 0.08 -0.69 -7.36
CA SER A 103 0.15 -2.08 -6.93
C SER A 103 -0.74 -2.95 -7.80
N LYS A 104 -0.73 -4.25 -7.52
CA LYS A 104 -1.60 -5.24 -8.14
C LYS A 104 -1.80 -6.42 -7.20
N LYS A 105 -2.84 -7.21 -7.47
CA LYS A 105 -3.02 -8.52 -6.83
C LYS A 105 -1.89 -9.47 -7.20
N CYS A 106 -1.50 -10.31 -6.24
CA CYS A 106 -0.43 -11.29 -6.40
C CYS A 106 -0.77 -12.59 -5.66
N SER A 107 -0.13 -13.69 -6.05
CA SER A 107 -0.19 -14.96 -5.33
C SER A 107 1.15 -15.29 -4.67
N SER A 108 2.25 -14.75 -5.21
CA SER A 108 3.60 -14.94 -4.70
C SER A 108 4.48 -13.72 -4.94
N ASP A 109 5.62 -13.64 -4.24
CA ASP A 109 6.62 -12.59 -4.46
C ASP A 109 7.11 -12.50 -5.91
N ASP A 110 7.08 -13.60 -6.66
CA ASP A 110 7.52 -13.62 -8.06
C ASP A 110 6.57 -12.83 -8.97
N ASP A 111 5.30 -12.69 -8.59
CA ASP A 111 4.35 -11.85 -9.33
C ASP A 111 4.71 -10.37 -9.23
N CYS A 112 5.49 -9.99 -8.21
CA CYS A 112 5.88 -8.61 -7.92
C CYS A 112 7.29 -8.26 -8.40
N LYS A 113 7.97 -9.15 -9.14
CA LYS A 113 9.35 -8.95 -9.61
C LYS A 113 9.41 -8.60 -11.10
N ASN A 114 10.43 -7.84 -11.47
CA ASN A 114 10.89 -7.68 -12.84
C ASN A 114 11.72 -8.89 -13.29
N GLN A 115 11.09 -9.97 -13.74
CA GLN A 115 11.80 -11.09 -14.36
C GLN A 115 11.29 -11.40 -15.77
N GLY A 116 12.25 -11.66 -16.68
CA GLY A 116 11.98 -12.06 -18.06
C GLY A 116 11.32 -10.97 -18.91
N ILE A 117 10.31 -11.36 -19.69
CA ILE A 117 9.62 -10.48 -20.65
C ILE A 117 8.50 -9.64 -20.00
N LYS A 118 8.23 -9.88 -18.71
CA LYS A 118 7.19 -9.17 -17.93
C LYS A 118 7.88 -8.17 -17.02
N LYS A 119 8.06 -6.94 -17.52
CA LYS A 119 8.45 -5.81 -16.67
C LYS A 119 7.21 -5.36 -15.91
N VAL A 120 7.16 -5.71 -14.63
CA VAL A 120 6.03 -5.44 -13.73
C VAL A 120 6.30 -4.28 -12.79
N THR A 121 7.56 -4.08 -12.39
CA THR A 121 7.95 -2.99 -11.48
C THR A 121 8.54 -1.80 -12.25
N PHE A 122 8.19 -0.61 -11.80
CA PHE A 122 8.70 0.66 -12.31
C PHE A 122 10.20 0.81 -12.00
N GLU A 123 11.01 1.19 -12.99
CA GLU A 123 12.48 1.27 -12.85
C GLU A 123 12.95 2.46 -11.97
N GLY A 124 12.07 3.40 -11.64
CA GLY A 124 12.36 4.56 -10.78
C GLY A 124 11.60 4.55 -9.45
N THR A 125 11.34 3.37 -8.89
CA THR A 125 10.66 3.22 -7.60
C THR A 125 11.58 3.57 -6.43
N GLU A 126 11.03 4.21 -5.39
CA GLU A 126 11.71 4.47 -4.11
C GLU A 126 11.83 3.21 -3.22
N CYS A 127 11.37 2.06 -3.70
CA CYS A 127 11.40 0.81 -2.96
C CYS A 127 12.75 0.08 -3.13
N ARG A 128 13.60 0.06 -2.10
CA ARG A 128 15.00 -0.40 -2.22
C ARG A 128 15.15 -1.91 -2.12
N GLU A 129 14.39 -2.55 -1.25
CA GLU A 129 14.40 -4.00 -1.08
C GLU A 129 13.51 -4.71 -2.11
N GLY A 130 12.81 -3.94 -2.95
CA GLY A 130 11.86 -4.44 -3.94
C GLY A 130 10.51 -4.81 -3.32
N PHE A 131 9.69 -5.54 -4.07
CA PHE A 131 8.31 -5.82 -3.68
C PHE A 131 8.13 -7.22 -3.11
N ALA A 132 7.18 -7.35 -2.20
CA ALA A 132 6.68 -8.61 -1.67
C ALA A 132 5.18 -8.73 -1.93
N CYS A 133 4.70 -9.95 -1.97
CA CYS A 133 3.29 -10.26 -2.05
C CYS A 133 2.72 -10.43 -0.64
N ALA A 134 2.05 -9.39 -0.13
CA ALA A 134 1.66 -9.30 1.27
C ALA A 134 0.21 -8.81 1.44
N ARG A 135 -0.41 -9.16 2.57
CA ARG A 135 -1.66 -8.56 3.03
C ARG A 135 -1.34 -7.35 3.88
N ILE A 136 -1.98 -6.23 3.58
CA ILE A 136 -1.75 -4.96 4.30
C ILE A 136 -3.03 -4.31 4.80
N GLN A 137 -4.18 -4.91 4.52
CA GLN A 137 -5.47 -4.33 4.85
C GLN A 137 -6.39 -5.36 5.50
N SER A 138 -6.95 -4.96 6.64
CA SER A 138 -7.84 -5.75 7.48
C SER A 138 -9.33 -5.51 7.20
N LEU A 139 -9.67 -4.49 6.39
CA LEU A 139 -11.04 -4.02 6.14
C LEU A 139 -11.19 -3.45 4.72
N GLY A 140 -12.39 -3.53 4.12
CA GLY A 140 -12.66 -2.97 2.79
C GLY A 140 -12.45 -3.94 1.64
N GLU A 141 -12.47 -3.45 0.40
CA GLU A 141 -12.49 -4.28 -0.83
C GLU A 141 -11.23 -5.15 -0.99
N PHE A 142 -10.08 -4.67 -0.52
CA PHE A 142 -8.80 -5.40 -0.58
C PHE A 142 -8.48 -6.12 0.73
N CYS A 143 -9.48 -6.29 1.61
CA CYS A 143 -9.24 -7.03 2.82
C CYS A 143 -8.81 -8.48 2.52
N CYS A 144 -7.74 -8.92 3.20
CA CYS A 144 -7.12 -10.23 3.02
C CYS A 144 -6.55 -10.50 1.62
N GLU A 145 -6.71 -9.59 0.66
CA GLU A 145 -6.11 -9.69 -0.66
C GLU A 145 -4.60 -9.47 -0.53
N LYS A 146 -3.82 -10.30 -1.23
CA LYS A 146 -2.39 -10.10 -1.32
C LYS A 146 -2.09 -9.13 -2.46
N LEU A 147 -1.32 -8.10 -2.13
CA LEU A 147 -0.92 -7.05 -3.05
C LEU A 147 0.61 -7.00 -3.16
N CYS A 148 1.12 -6.49 -4.29
CA CYS A 148 2.53 -6.17 -4.41
C CYS A 148 2.85 -4.91 -3.61
N VAL A 149 3.55 -5.07 -2.50
CA VAL A 149 3.85 -4.01 -1.54
C VAL A 149 5.35 -3.82 -1.42
N CYS A 150 5.78 -2.59 -1.22
CA CYS A 150 7.19 -2.29 -1.01
C CYS A 150 7.68 -2.92 0.30
N ARG A 151 8.77 -3.71 0.24
CA ARG A 151 9.32 -4.40 1.42
C ARG A 151 9.80 -3.45 2.49
N ASP A 152 10.35 -2.30 2.09
CA ASP A 152 10.79 -1.24 3.01
C ASP A 152 9.65 -0.74 3.91
N ASP A 153 8.38 -0.91 3.52
CA ASP A 153 7.18 -0.48 4.30
C ASP A 153 6.53 -1.62 5.09
N LEU A 154 6.94 -2.87 4.87
CA LEU A 154 6.29 -4.00 5.52
C LEU A 154 6.74 -4.13 6.96
N THR A 155 5.89 -3.67 7.87
CA THR A 155 5.86 -4.17 9.24
C THR A 155 5.33 -5.61 9.21
N VAL A 156 6.00 -6.52 9.93
CA VAL A 156 5.58 -7.92 9.99
C VAL A 156 4.34 -8.03 10.87
N ASP A 157 3.15 -7.80 10.30
CA ASP A 157 1.87 -8.12 10.94
C ASP A 157 1.53 -9.59 10.69
N THR A 158 2.03 -10.45 11.58
CA THR A 158 1.74 -11.90 11.53
C THR A 158 0.28 -12.23 11.82
N ASP A 159 -0.45 -11.32 12.45
CA ASP A 159 -1.81 -11.57 12.92
C ASP A 159 -2.80 -11.40 11.76
N LEU A 160 -2.64 -10.37 10.92
CA LEU A 160 -3.46 -10.22 9.72
C LEU A 160 -3.32 -11.41 8.77
N ASP A 161 -2.08 -11.83 8.48
CA ASP A 161 -1.83 -12.94 7.56
C ASP A 161 -2.42 -14.26 8.09
N SER A 162 -2.24 -14.55 9.37
CA SER A 162 -2.77 -15.76 9.99
C SER A 162 -4.30 -15.75 10.09
N ASN A 163 -4.91 -14.63 10.47
CA ASN A 163 -6.36 -14.49 10.57
C ASN A 163 -7.05 -14.59 9.21
N CYS A 164 -6.48 -13.97 8.17
CA CYS A 164 -6.99 -14.09 6.81
C CYS A 164 -6.89 -15.53 6.28
N ALA A 165 -5.77 -16.21 6.53
CA ALA A 165 -5.58 -17.62 6.15
C ALA A 165 -6.54 -18.56 6.91
N ALA A 166 -6.88 -18.23 8.16
CA ALA A 166 -7.85 -18.97 8.97
C ALA A 166 -9.31 -18.59 8.65
N GLY A 167 -9.55 -17.53 7.87
CA GLY A 167 -10.89 -17.00 7.61
C GLY A 167 -11.54 -16.37 8.85
N THR A 168 -10.74 -15.90 9.81
CA THR A 168 -11.19 -15.35 11.10
C THR A 168 -10.98 -13.85 11.21
N GLN A 169 -10.54 -13.17 10.15
CA GLN A 169 -10.34 -11.72 10.16
C GLN A 169 -11.67 -10.96 10.38
N GLU A 170 -11.80 -10.28 11.51
CA GLU A 170 -13.00 -9.51 11.87
C GLU A 170 -13.19 -8.31 10.93
N GLY A 171 -14.44 -8.02 10.59
CA GLY A 171 -14.84 -6.99 9.63
C GLY A 171 -14.63 -7.40 8.17
N CYS A 172 -14.09 -8.59 7.93
CA CYS A 172 -13.69 -9.06 6.61
C CYS A 172 -14.16 -10.47 6.29
N CYS A 173 -13.65 -11.47 7.00
CA CYS A 173 -14.06 -12.86 6.86
C CYS A 173 -15.19 -13.20 7.83
N VAL A 174 -15.19 -12.56 9.00
CA VAL A 174 -16.24 -12.68 10.02
C VAL A 174 -16.77 -11.31 10.45
N LYS A 175 -18.01 -11.26 10.88
CA LYS A 175 -18.66 -10.11 11.49
C LYS A 175 -19.45 -10.59 12.71
N ASN A 176 -19.15 -10.06 13.88
CA ASN A 176 -19.70 -10.50 15.16
C ASN A 176 -19.48 -12.01 15.38
N GLY A 177 -18.32 -12.53 14.99
CA GLY A 177 -17.98 -13.96 15.11
C GLY A 177 -18.70 -14.90 14.14
N GLN A 178 -19.46 -14.38 13.17
CA GLN A 178 -20.10 -15.18 12.11
C GLN A 178 -19.46 -14.92 10.75
N PRO A 179 -19.28 -15.93 9.88
CA PRO A 179 -18.77 -15.72 8.52
C PRO A 179 -19.61 -14.69 7.76
N VAL A 180 -18.95 -13.78 7.05
CA VAL A 180 -19.64 -12.85 6.15
C VAL A 180 -20.20 -13.58 4.93
N SER A 181 -21.27 -13.05 4.34
CA SER A 181 -21.90 -13.62 3.14
C SER A 181 -22.15 -12.52 2.08
N PRO A 182 -21.64 -12.67 0.85
CA PRO A 182 -20.76 -13.76 0.38
C PRO A 182 -19.38 -13.71 1.06
N LEU A 183 -18.74 -14.86 1.21
CA LEU A 183 -17.37 -14.93 1.74
C LEU A 183 -16.40 -14.40 0.68
N PRO A 184 -15.53 -13.42 1.00
CA PRO A 184 -14.50 -12.96 0.10
C PRO A 184 -13.56 -14.10 -0.32
N GLU A 185 -13.15 -14.11 -1.59
CA GLU A 185 -12.25 -15.15 -2.12
C GLU A 185 -10.91 -15.20 -1.36
N ALA A 186 -10.48 -14.07 -0.81
CA ALA A 186 -9.22 -13.95 -0.07
C ALA A 186 -9.26 -14.57 1.35
N CYS A 187 -10.45 -14.91 1.87
CA CYS A 187 -10.64 -15.50 3.19
C CYS A 187 -10.50 -17.03 3.16
N GLY A 188 -9.60 -17.58 3.99
CA GLY A 188 -9.38 -19.03 4.08
C GLY A 188 -8.39 -19.58 3.03
N VAL A 189 -7.63 -18.71 2.37
CA VAL A 189 -6.64 -19.07 1.35
C VAL A 189 -5.22 -18.85 1.89
N GLN A 190 -4.32 -19.80 1.67
CA GLN A 190 -2.90 -19.75 2.04
C GLN A 190 -2.04 -19.22 0.89
#